data_AF-A0A9P8MNE4-F1
#
_entry.id   AF-A0A9P8MNE4-F1
#
_cell.length_a   1.000
_cell.length_b   1.000
_cell.length_c   1.000
_cell.angle_alpha   90.00
_cell.angle_beta   90.00
_cell.angle_gamma   90.00
#
_symmetry.space_group_name_H-M   'P 1'
#
loop_
_entity.id
_entity.type
_entity.pdbx_description
1 polymer ?
#
loop_
_entity_poly.entity_id
_entity_poly.type
_entity_poly.pdbx_seq_one_letter_code
_entity_poly.pdbx_strand_id
1 'polypeptide(L)'
;MTEIRDQSIPRVLLAVKAYHQGQFDSTHKAATAYDVPQSTVSVLSMDERGMPPTVVYSRHMANLLLSERGQETVGENWVRKFVGRHDEIKAKYSRRYDYQRAKCEDPKTIQEWYDRVAMAKQKWGILDEDVYNFDETGFQMGVIATARVLTRSDRRGRPMVMQPGNREWVTVIESINCQGWALPAMVIFQGNMHQASWYKAGVPKDWQIAVSDKGWNSDDLGLHWLKAVFDPYTRRRTVGTRRLLILDGHGSHVTPEFDK
;
A
#
# COMPACT_ATOMS: atom_id res chain seq x y z
N MET A 1 43.96 8.33 -14.92
CA MET A 1 42.49 8.28 -15.00
C MET A 1 42.12 6.95 -15.58
N THR A 2 41.79 6.00 -14.71
CA THR A 2 41.46 4.63 -15.10
C THR A 2 39.97 4.48 -14.86
N GLU A 3 39.18 4.45 -15.93
CA GLU A 3 37.76 4.15 -15.86
C GLU A 3 37.57 2.79 -15.17
N ILE A 4 36.90 2.82 -14.03
CA ILE A 4 36.46 1.62 -13.32
C ILE A 4 35.36 1.01 -14.19
N ARG A 5 35.72 0.01 -14.99
CA ARG A 5 34.76 -0.90 -15.61
C ARG A 5 34.11 -1.73 -14.50
N ASP A 6 32.92 -1.30 -14.09
CA ASP A 6 32.07 -1.99 -13.13
C ASP A 6 31.73 -3.41 -13.63
N GLN A 7 32.15 -4.42 -12.89
CA GLN A 7 31.75 -5.82 -13.05
C GLN A 7 30.41 -5.99 -12.32
N SER A 8 29.29 -6.45 -12.88
CA SER A 8 28.93 -6.88 -14.21
C SER A 8 27.40 -6.80 -14.25
N ILE A 9 26.82 -5.75 -14.81
CA ILE A 9 25.36 -5.73 -15.03
C ILE A 9 25.05 -6.92 -15.97
N PRO A 10 24.18 -7.87 -15.57
CA PRO A 10 23.81 -8.99 -16.44
C PRO A 10 23.44 -8.49 -17.83
N ARG A 11 23.93 -9.15 -18.90
CA ARG A 11 23.67 -8.75 -20.30
C ARG A 11 22.18 -8.55 -20.58
N VAL A 12 21.34 -9.30 -19.88
CA VAL A 12 19.88 -9.18 -19.94
C VAL A 12 19.40 -7.81 -19.46
N LEU A 13 19.91 -7.31 -18.34
CA LEU A 13 19.55 -5.98 -17.83
C LEU A 13 20.08 -4.86 -18.74
N LEU A 14 21.23 -5.05 -19.39
CA LEU A 14 21.72 -4.11 -20.40
C LEU A 14 20.80 -4.08 -21.63
N ALA A 15 20.32 -5.25 -22.09
CA ALA A 15 19.37 -5.34 -23.19
C ALA A 15 18.04 -4.64 -22.88
N VAL A 16 17.53 -4.80 -21.65
CA VAL A 16 16.30 -4.13 -21.17
C VAL A 16 16.50 -2.61 -21.14
N LYS A 17 17.60 -2.13 -20.55
CA LYS A 17 17.92 -0.69 -20.51
C LYS A 17 18.04 -0.09 -21.92
N ALA A 18 18.74 -0.76 -22.82
CA ALA A 18 18.92 -0.31 -24.19
C ALA A 18 17.60 -0.21 -24.95
N TYR A 19 16.70 -1.18 -24.75
CA TYR A 19 15.34 -1.14 -25.29
C TYR A 19 14.54 0.06 -24.74
N HIS A 20 14.57 0.30 -23.43
CA HIS A 20 13.86 1.43 -22.81
C HIS A 20 14.42 2.81 -23.19
N GLN A 21 15.70 2.88 -23.54
CA GLN A 21 16.35 4.08 -24.08
C GLN A 21 16.07 4.32 -25.58
N GLY A 22 15.26 3.47 -26.22
CA GLY A 22 14.91 3.60 -27.63
C GLY A 22 16.02 3.20 -28.60
N GLN A 23 17.06 2.48 -28.15
CA GLN A 23 18.13 2.00 -29.01
C GLN A 23 17.66 0.86 -29.94
N PHE A 24 16.53 0.20 -29.60
CA PHE A 24 15.95 -0.89 -30.38
C PHE A 24 14.42 -0.77 -30.42
N ASP A 25 13.82 -1.05 -31.59
CA ASP A 25 12.36 -0.97 -31.78
C ASP A 25 11.58 -2.13 -31.15
N SER A 26 12.26 -3.19 -30.71
CA SER A 26 11.62 -4.36 -30.12
C SER A 26 12.54 -5.10 -29.15
N THR A 27 11.92 -5.83 -28.22
CA THR A 27 12.63 -6.72 -27.29
C THR A 27 13.37 -7.84 -28.02
N HIS A 28 12.90 -8.24 -29.21
CA HIS A 28 13.60 -9.19 -30.08
C HIS A 28 14.95 -8.65 -30.54
N LYS A 29 14.98 -7.44 -31.12
CA LYS A 29 16.22 -6.82 -31.61
C LYS A 29 17.21 -6.59 -30.47
N ALA A 30 16.74 -6.12 -29.32
CA ALA A 30 17.57 -5.95 -28.13
C ALA A 30 18.13 -7.29 -27.62
N ALA A 31 17.31 -8.33 -27.54
CA ALA A 31 17.74 -9.65 -27.10
C ALA A 31 18.80 -10.25 -28.02
N THR A 32 18.62 -10.12 -29.34
CA THR A 32 19.60 -10.56 -30.34
C THR A 32 20.91 -9.79 -30.25
N ALA A 33 20.86 -8.46 -30.08
CA ALA A 33 22.05 -7.63 -30.01
C ALA A 33 22.94 -7.91 -28.78
N TYR A 34 22.32 -8.29 -27.66
CA TYR A 34 23.01 -8.60 -26.41
C TYR A 34 23.26 -10.10 -26.18
N ASP A 35 22.89 -10.95 -27.15
CA ASP A 35 22.99 -12.41 -27.07
C ASP A 35 22.32 -12.99 -25.81
N VAL A 36 21.05 -12.63 -25.61
CA VAL A 36 20.25 -13.06 -24.46
C VAL A 36 18.87 -13.58 -24.88
N PRO A 37 18.20 -14.42 -24.06
CA PRO A 37 16.87 -14.91 -24.41
C PRO A 37 15.83 -13.80 -24.47
N GLN A 38 15.13 -13.67 -25.60
CA GLN A 38 14.04 -12.70 -25.80
C GLN A 38 12.94 -12.82 -24.73
N SER A 39 12.62 -14.04 -24.29
CA SER A 39 11.62 -14.27 -23.23
C SER A 39 12.02 -13.60 -21.91
N THR A 40 13.31 -13.55 -21.59
CA THR A 40 13.81 -12.94 -20.36
C THR A 40 13.77 -11.41 -20.45
N VAL A 41 14.18 -10.84 -21.59
CA VAL A 41 14.09 -9.39 -21.85
C VAL A 41 12.64 -8.91 -21.83
N SER A 42 11.71 -9.67 -22.45
CA SER A 42 10.29 -9.33 -22.45
C SER A 42 9.68 -9.37 -21.04
N VAL A 43 9.99 -10.38 -20.22
CA VAL A 43 9.48 -10.48 -18.84
C VAL A 43 9.96 -9.30 -18.00
N LEU A 44 11.26 -8.98 -18.03
CA LEU A 44 11.83 -7.90 -17.23
C LEU A 44 11.36 -6.52 -17.70
N SER A 45 11.28 -6.29 -19.01
CA SER A 45 10.73 -5.03 -19.54
C SER A 45 9.25 -4.84 -19.19
N MET A 46 8.46 -5.92 -19.12
CA MET A 46 7.07 -5.85 -18.65
C MET A 46 6.98 -5.52 -17.15
N ASP A 47 7.87 -6.09 -16.34
CA ASP A 47 7.97 -5.80 -14.91
C ASP A 47 8.35 -4.33 -14.65
N GLU A 48 9.36 -3.78 -15.35
CA GLU A 48 9.77 -2.37 -15.24
C GLU A 48 8.66 -1.37 -15.62
N ARG A 49 7.71 -1.79 -16.45
CA ARG A 49 6.53 -0.98 -16.83
C ARG A 49 5.33 -1.17 -15.88
N GLY A 50 5.51 -1.87 -14.76
CA GLY A 50 4.46 -2.13 -13.78
C GLY A 50 3.43 -3.17 -14.23
N MET A 51 3.76 -3.99 -15.24
CA MET A 51 2.86 -5.01 -15.80
C MET A 51 3.52 -6.41 -15.74
N PRO A 52 3.93 -6.91 -14.56
CA PRO A 52 4.59 -8.19 -14.45
C PRO A 52 3.73 -9.32 -15.05
N PRO A 53 4.28 -10.13 -15.98
CA PRO A 53 3.50 -11.13 -16.68
C PRO A 53 3.12 -12.28 -15.74
N THR A 54 1.89 -12.77 -15.90
CA THR A 54 1.44 -13.98 -15.18
C THR A 54 2.15 -15.23 -15.70
N VAL A 55 2.06 -16.34 -14.95
CA VAL A 55 2.54 -17.65 -15.40
C VAL A 55 1.89 -18.05 -16.74
N VAL A 56 0.59 -17.80 -16.89
CA VAL A 56 -0.16 -18.10 -18.11
C VAL A 56 0.33 -17.24 -19.27
N TYR A 57 0.48 -15.93 -19.05
CA TYR A 57 0.98 -15.00 -20.07
C TYR A 57 2.40 -15.37 -20.53
N SER A 58 3.28 -15.68 -19.58
CA SER A 58 4.66 -16.09 -19.87
C SER A 58 4.73 -17.37 -20.69
N ARG A 59 3.84 -18.34 -20.42
CA ARG A 59 3.69 -19.56 -21.21
C ARG A 59 3.18 -19.29 -22.62
N HIS A 60 2.18 -18.41 -22.75
CA HIS A 60 1.63 -18.01 -24.04
C HIS A 60 2.69 -17.31 -24.90
N MET A 61 3.45 -16.38 -24.32
CA MET A 61 4.57 -15.72 -24.98
C MET A 61 5.61 -16.73 -25.47
N ALA A 62 5.98 -17.73 -24.66
CA ALA A 62 6.91 -18.77 -25.07
C ALA A 62 6.37 -19.60 -26.27
N ASN A 63 5.09 -19.92 -26.27
CA ASN A 63 4.44 -20.64 -27.38
C ASN A 63 4.43 -19.81 -28.68
N LEU A 64 4.18 -18.50 -28.60
CA LEU A 64 4.26 -17.62 -29.77
C LEU A 64 5.67 -17.66 -30.39
N LEU A 65 6.72 -17.52 -29.58
CA LEU A 65 8.10 -17.58 -30.04
C LEU A 65 8.50 -18.95 -30.62
N LEU A 66 7.89 -20.04 -30.15
CA LEU A 66 8.10 -21.38 -30.70
C LEU A 66 7.35 -21.60 -32.02
N SER A 67 6.13 -21.05 -32.13
CA SER A 67 5.34 -21.13 -33.36
C SER A 67 6.03 -20.44 -34.54
N GLU A 68 6.71 -19.31 -34.29
CA GLU A 68 7.55 -18.62 -35.28
C GLU A 68 8.72 -19.49 -35.77
N ARG A 69 9.12 -20.50 -34.99
CA ARG A 69 10.20 -21.45 -35.30
C ARG A 69 9.69 -22.80 -35.82
N GLY A 70 8.38 -22.94 -36.03
CA GLY A 70 7.74 -24.19 -36.44
C GLY A 70 7.78 -25.30 -35.38
N GLN A 71 7.89 -24.94 -34.09
CA GLN A 71 7.94 -25.88 -32.98
C GLN A 71 6.61 -25.96 -32.21
N GLU A 72 6.40 -27.07 -31.50
CA GLU A 72 5.23 -27.30 -30.64
C GLU A 72 5.21 -26.41 -29.38
N THR A 73 4.14 -26.51 -28.60
CA THR A 73 3.96 -25.76 -27.35
C THR A 73 4.86 -26.24 -26.21
N VAL A 74 5.17 -25.35 -25.27
CA VAL A 74 5.91 -25.71 -24.06
C VAL A 74 5.08 -26.55 -23.08
N GLY A 75 5.75 -27.48 -22.39
CA GLY A 75 5.15 -28.27 -21.31
C GLY A 75 4.71 -27.44 -20.10
N GLU A 76 3.85 -28.03 -19.26
CA GLU A 76 3.22 -27.34 -18.12
C GLU A 76 4.22 -26.78 -17.10
N ASN A 77 5.31 -27.50 -16.88
CA ASN A 77 6.37 -27.11 -15.94
C ASN A 77 7.40 -26.14 -16.53
N TRP A 78 7.25 -25.69 -17.78
CA TRP A 78 8.25 -24.87 -18.45
C TRP A 78 8.50 -23.56 -17.72
N VAL A 79 7.45 -22.83 -17.30
CA VAL A 79 7.61 -21.52 -16.63
C VAL A 79 8.37 -21.67 -15.31
N ARG A 80 8.08 -22.73 -14.53
CA ARG A 80 8.80 -23.01 -13.29
C ARG A 80 10.29 -23.27 -13.55
N LYS A 81 10.61 -24.05 -14.58
CA LYS A 81 12.00 -24.32 -14.99
C LYS A 81 12.67 -23.08 -15.58
N PHE A 82 11.94 -22.24 -16.31
CA PHE A 82 12.42 -20.97 -16.85
C PHE A 82 12.83 -20.01 -15.71
N VAL A 83 11.95 -19.79 -14.73
CA VAL A 83 12.29 -19.00 -13.53
C VAL A 83 13.48 -19.60 -12.78
N GLY A 84 13.59 -20.93 -12.70
CA GLY A 84 14.73 -21.59 -12.06
C GLY A 84 16.07 -21.48 -12.81
N ARG A 85 16.06 -21.11 -14.10
CA ARG A 85 17.27 -20.93 -14.94
C ARG A 85 17.74 -19.48 -15.03
N HIS A 86 16.93 -18.53 -14.59
CA HIS A 86 17.21 -17.09 -14.69
C HIS A 86 17.14 -16.47 -13.31
N ASP A 87 18.30 -16.23 -12.69
CA ASP A 87 18.37 -15.67 -11.34
C ASP A 87 17.79 -14.25 -11.25
N GLU A 88 17.73 -13.56 -12.37
CA GLU A 88 17.12 -12.23 -12.53
C GLU A 88 15.59 -12.26 -12.41
N ILE A 89 14.95 -13.43 -12.54
CA ILE A 89 13.49 -13.58 -12.49
C ILE A 89 13.10 -14.36 -11.23
N LYS A 90 12.14 -13.82 -10.46
CA LYS A 90 11.56 -14.52 -9.30
C LYS A 90 10.03 -14.47 -9.37
N ALA A 91 9.40 -15.59 -9.04
CA ALA A 91 7.94 -15.64 -8.89
C ALA A 91 7.54 -15.09 -7.52
N LYS A 92 6.70 -14.05 -7.50
CA LYS A 92 6.15 -13.44 -6.28
C LYS A 92 4.62 -13.35 -6.38
N TYR A 93 3.93 -13.37 -5.25
CA TYR A 93 2.50 -13.05 -5.22
C TYR A 93 2.31 -11.55 -5.42
N SER A 94 1.45 -11.16 -6.35
CA SER A 94 1.06 -9.75 -6.51
C SER A 94 0.20 -9.30 -5.33
N ARG A 95 0.37 -8.05 -4.93
CA ARG A 95 -0.56 -7.37 -4.02
C ARG A 95 -1.53 -6.56 -4.86
N ARG A 96 -2.80 -6.50 -4.44
CA ARG A 96 -3.76 -5.57 -5.03
C ARG A 96 -3.27 -4.16 -4.70
N TYR A 97 -3.13 -3.35 -5.73
CA TYR A 97 -2.69 -1.97 -5.61
C TYR A 97 -3.75 -1.07 -6.21
N ASP A 98 -4.19 -0.07 -5.45
CA ASP A 98 -5.26 0.81 -5.89
C ASP A 98 -4.76 1.76 -6.98
N TYR A 99 -5.54 1.88 -8.06
CA TYR A 99 -5.15 2.68 -9.22
C TYR A 99 -5.12 4.19 -8.92
N GLN A 100 -5.99 4.68 -8.04
CA GLN A 100 -5.96 6.09 -7.64
C GLN A 100 -4.74 6.35 -6.76
N ARG A 101 -4.38 5.42 -5.86
CA ARG A 101 -3.11 5.50 -5.10
C ARG A 101 -1.90 5.56 -6.04
N ALA A 102 -1.87 4.71 -7.07
CA ALA A 102 -0.79 4.73 -8.07
C ALA A 102 -0.69 6.08 -8.82
N LYS A 103 -1.80 6.78 -9.04
CA LYS A 103 -1.80 8.12 -9.65
C LYS A 103 -1.32 9.22 -8.70
N CYS A 104 -1.69 9.13 -7.41
CA CYS A 104 -1.28 10.09 -6.39
C CYS A 104 0.20 9.94 -6.01
N GLU A 105 0.83 8.82 -6.35
CA GLU A 105 2.26 8.57 -6.14
C GLU A 105 3.18 9.06 -7.27
N ASP A 106 2.67 9.93 -8.14
CA ASP A 106 3.52 10.67 -9.07
C ASP A 106 4.58 11.48 -8.29
N PRO A 107 5.89 11.27 -8.51
CA PRO A 107 6.95 11.92 -7.74
C PRO A 107 6.84 13.44 -7.72
N LYS A 108 6.35 14.05 -8.82
CA LYS A 108 6.16 15.49 -8.89
C LYS A 108 4.99 15.94 -8.00
N THR A 109 3.87 15.24 -8.04
CA THR A 109 2.71 15.50 -7.17
C THR A 109 3.07 15.34 -5.70
N ILE A 110 3.83 14.31 -5.35
CA ILE A 110 4.36 14.10 -3.99
C ILE A 110 5.28 15.26 -3.59
N GLN A 111 6.23 15.64 -4.45
CA GLN A 111 7.17 16.72 -4.16
C GLN A 111 6.44 18.06 -3.94
N GLU A 112 5.49 18.40 -4.80
CA GLU A 112 4.70 19.62 -4.67
C GLU A 112 3.92 19.66 -3.34
N TRP A 113 3.43 18.52 -2.86
CA TRP A 113 2.77 18.42 -1.55
C TRP A 113 3.76 18.68 -0.40
N TYR A 114 4.93 18.04 -0.41
CA TYR A 114 5.96 18.25 0.60
C TYR A 114 6.47 19.70 0.62
N ASP A 115 6.65 20.31 -0.55
CA ASP A 115 7.07 21.70 -0.67
C ASP A 115 6.03 22.65 -0.03
N ARG A 116 4.72 22.39 -0.24
CA ARG A 116 3.64 23.15 0.40
C ARG A 116 3.65 23.00 1.92
N VAL A 117 3.84 21.79 2.43
CA VAL A 117 3.94 21.53 3.88
C VAL A 117 5.15 22.26 4.46
N ALA A 118 6.30 22.20 3.81
CA ALA A 118 7.52 22.90 4.23
C ALA A 118 7.32 24.42 4.24
N MET A 119 6.72 24.99 3.19
CA MET A 119 6.39 26.42 3.13
C MET A 119 5.42 26.84 4.24
N ALA A 120 4.39 26.04 4.53
CA ALA A 120 3.44 26.32 5.59
C ALA A 120 4.11 26.30 6.97
N LYS A 121 4.95 25.30 7.23
CA LYS A 121 5.73 25.21 8.48
C LYS A 121 6.64 26.42 8.66
N GLN A 122 7.37 26.81 7.61
CA GLN A 122 8.24 27.99 7.63
C GLN A 122 7.46 29.29 7.87
N LYS A 123 6.38 29.50 7.11
CA LYS A 123 5.53 30.71 7.20
C LYS A 123 4.97 30.92 8.61
N TRP A 124 4.54 29.83 9.25
CA TRP A 124 3.84 29.89 10.52
C TRP A 124 4.72 29.57 11.74
N GLY A 125 6.00 29.25 11.53
CA GLY A 125 6.94 28.88 12.58
C GLY A 125 6.56 27.58 13.30
N ILE A 126 6.03 26.60 12.56
CA ILE A 126 5.60 25.31 13.13
C ILE A 126 6.81 24.39 13.21
N LEU A 127 7.08 23.92 14.42
CA LEU A 127 8.16 22.98 14.69
C LEU A 127 7.74 21.55 14.33
N ASP A 128 8.72 20.69 14.03
CA ASP A 128 8.47 19.30 13.61
C ASP A 128 7.76 18.52 14.72
N GLU A 129 8.08 18.82 15.97
CA GLU A 129 7.45 18.23 17.18
C GLU A 129 5.95 18.52 17.29
N ASP A 130 5.51 19.61 16.66
CA ASP A 130 4.12 20.10 16.68
C ASP A 130 3.33 19.71 15.42
N VAL A 131 3.88 18.82 14.59
CA VAL A 131 3.20 18.25 13.43
C VAL A 131 2.62 16.88 13.80
N TYR A 132 1.31 16.73 13.58
CA TYR A 132 0.55 15.53 13.87
C TYR A 132 -0.14 15.04 12.60
N ASN A 133 -0.18 13.73 12.39
CA ASN A 133 -1.10 13.13 11.43
C ASN A 133 -2.42 12.77 12.11
N PHE A 134 -3.48 12.70 11.32
CA PHE A 134 -4.75 12.10 11.67
C PHE A 134 -4.99 11.01 10.65
N ASP A 135 -5.33 9.80 11.11
CA ASP A 135 -5.64 8.69 10.22
C ASP A 135 -6.79 7.86 10.78
N GLU A 136 -7.54 7.23 9.87
CA GLU A 136 -8.69 6.40 10.17
C GLU A 136 -8.49 4.98 9.67
N THR A 137 -8.76 4.01 10.54
CA THR A 137 -8.70 2.61 10.16
C THR A 137 -9.98 1.88 10.54
N GLY A 138 -10.57 1.20 9.55
CA GLY A 138 -11.78 0.41 9.70
C GLY A 138 -11.46 -1.07 9.94
N PHE A 139 -11.97 -1.61 11.04
CA PHE A 139 -11.94 -3.03 11.35
C PHE A 139 -13.32 -3.65 11.12
N GLN A 140 -13.38 -4.63 10.23
CA GLN A 140 -14.61 -5.38 10.01
C GLN A 140 -14.69 -6.55 11.00
N MET A 141 -15.67 -6.50 11.89
CA MET A 141 -15.94 -7.58 12.82
C MET A 141 -16.48 -8.80 12.08
N GLY A 142 -16.07 -10.00 12.51
CA GLY A 142 -16.56 -11.27 11.94
C GLY A 142 -15.95 -11.68 10.59
N VAL A 143 -15.14 -10.83 9.94
CA VAL A 143 -14.45 -11.21 8.70
C VAL A 143 -13.12 -11.89 9.00
N ILE A 144 -13.12 -13.21 8.85
CA ILE A 144 -11.92 -14.03 8.96
C ILE A 144 -11.06 -13.82 7.70
N ALA A 145 -9.91 -13.18 7.86
CA ALA A 145 -8.89 -13.14 6.81
C ALA A 145 -8.45 -14.55 6.42
N THR A 146 -7.97 -14.75 5.20
CA THR A 146 -7.47 -16.07 4.78
C THR A 146 -6.28 -16.47 5.66
N ALA A 147 -6.51 -17.41 6.57
CA ALA A 147 -5.50 -17.93 7.49
C ALA A 147 -5.09 -19.35 7.10
N ARG A 148 -3.85 -19.72 7.41
CA ARG A 148 -3.38 -21.11 7.25
C ARG A 148 -3.99 -21.95 8.36
N VAL A 149 -5.01 -22.74 8.04
CA VAL A 149 -5.70 -23.62 9.00
C VAL A 149 -5.14 -25.05 8.93
N LEU A 150 -5.13 -25.73 10.07
CA LEU A 150 -4.89 -27.17 10.13
C LEU A 150 -6.21 -27.89 9.85
N THR A 151 -6.23 -28.77 8.87
CA THR A 151 -7.43 -29.53 8.49
C THR A 151 -7.08 -30.99 8.19
N ARG A 152 -8.10 -31.84 8.04
CA ARG A 152 -7.91 -33.26 7.71
C ARG A 152 -7.29 -33.41 6.32
N SER A 153 -6.37 -34.37 6.20
CA SER A 153 -5.59 -34.63 4.97
C SER A 153 -6.44 -35.12 3.79
N ASP A 154 -7.61 -35.69 4.05
CA ASP A 154 -8.54 -36.23 3.06
C ASP A 154 -9.51 -35.18 2.47
N ARG A 155 -9.46 -33.93 2.95
CA ARG A 155 -10.37 -32.87 2.51
C ARG A 155 -9.97 -32.33 1.13
N ARG A 156 -10.85 -32.52 0.13
CA ARG A 156 -10.69 -31.91 -1.20
C ARG A 156 -11.16 -30.45 -1.17
N GLY A 157 -10.31 -29.54 -1.63
CA GLY A 157 -10.59 -28.10 -1.69
C GLY A 157 -10.14 -27.31 -0.46
N ARG A 158 -10.27 -25.98 -0.52
CA ARG A 158 -9.90 -25.10 0.60
C ARG A 158 -10.91 -25.26 1.75
N PRO A 159 -10.49 -25.47 3.00
CA PRO A 159 -11.40 -25.53 4.13
C PRO A 159 -12.20 -24.24 4.27
N MET A 160 -13.52 -24.35 4.40
CA MET A 160 -14.40 -23.24 4.75
C MET A 160 -14.41 -23.07 6.27
N VAL A 161 -14.04 -21.88 6.74
CA VAL A 161 -14.23 -21.48 8.14
C VAL A 161 -15.53 -20.68 8.18
N MET A 162 -16.47 -21.09 9.06
CA MET A 162 -17.72 -20.37 9.24
C MET A 162 -17.41 -18.97 9.78
N GLN A 163 -17.81 -17.95 9.03
CA GLN A 163 -17.75 -16.57 9.50
C GLN A 163 -18.94 -16.32 10.42
N PRO A 164 -18.74 -15.74 11.62
CA PRO A 164 -19.84 -15.14 12.35
C PRO A 164 -20.57 -14.16 11.43
N GLY A 165 -21.90 -14.24 11.36
CA GLY A 165 -22.70 -13.41 10.46
C GLY A 165 -22.68 -11.90 10.78
N ASN A 166 -22.08 -11.51 11.91
CA ASN A 166 -21.88 -10.10 12.26
C ASN A 166 -20.82 -9.50 11.32
N ARG A 167 -21.20 -8.43 10.60
CA ARG A 167 -20.35 -7.70 9.64
C ARG A 167 -20.18 -6.23 10.01
N GLU A 168 -20.46 -5.90 11.27
CA GLU A 168 -20.32 -4.55 11.80
C GLU A 168 -18.90 -4.01 11.62
N TRP A 169 -18.81 -2.71 11.36
CA TRP A 169 -17.55 -1.99 11.27
C TRP A 169 -17.26 -1.30 12.60
N VAL A 170 -15.98 -1.32 12.98
CA VAL A 170 -15.42 -0.51 14.05
C VAL A 170 -14.38 0.39 13.42
N THR A 171 -14.55 1.70 13.52
CA THR A 171 -13.56 2.66 13.03
C THR A 171 -12.72 3.14 14.20
N VAL A 172 -11.41 3.22 14.01
CA VAL A 172 -10.48 3.77 15.00
C VAL A 172 -9.79 4.97 14.39
N ILE A 173 -9.87 6.10 15.08
CA ILE A 173 -9.11 7.30 14.78
C ILE A 173 -7.82 7.25 15.61
N GLU A 174 -6.68 7.34 14.93
CA GLU A 174 -5.35 7.42 15.54
C GLU A 174 -4.60 8.67 15.05
N SER A 175 -3.71 9.18 15.89
CA SER A 175 -2.89 10.35 15.58
C SER A 175 -1.54 10.24 16.27
N ILE A 176 -0.47 10.52 15.53
CA ILE A 176 0.92 10.48 15.99
C ILE A 176 1.66 11.72 15.52
N ASN A 177 2.55 12.25 16.37
CA ASN A 177 3.42 13.36 15.97
C ASN A 177 4.71 12.87 15.30
N CYS A 178 5.49 13.79 14.71
CA CYS A 178 6.76 13.43 14.07
C CYS A 178 7.83 12.86 15.03
N GLN A 179 7.67 13.00 16.34
CA GLN A 179 8.54 12.37 17.34
C GLN A 179 8.10 10.94 17.72
N GLY A 180 7.00 10.45 17.14
CA GLY A 180 6.47 9.13 17.43
C GLY A 180 5.56 9.07 18.66
N TRP A 181 5.09 10.21 19.17
CA TRP A 181 4.14 10.25 20.28
C TRP A 181 2.71 10.11 19.77
N ALA A 182 2.07 9.00 20.13
CA ALA A 182 0.69 8.71 19.78
C ALA A 182 -0.29 9.32 20.79
N LEU A 183 -1.37 9.92 20.26
CA LEU A 183 -2.52 10.34 21.04
C LEU A 183 -3.39 9.13 21.42
N PRO A 184 -4.21 9.23 22.49
CA PRO A 184 -5.22 8.23 22.76
C PRO A 184 -6.12 8.03 21.55
N ALA A 185 -6.46 6.78 21.26
CA ALA A 185 -7.33 6.46 20.15
C ALA A 185 -8.79 6.86 20.46
N MET A 186 -9.55 7.12 19.41
CA MET A 186 -11.01 7.18 19.49
C MET A 186 -11.60 6.03 18.71
N VAL A 187 -12.41 5.21 19.37
CA VAL A 187 -13.04 4.02 18.80
C VAL A 187 -14.52 4.31 18.55
N ILE A 188 -14.96 4.15 17.31
CA ILE A 188 -16.33 4.39 16.86
C ILE A 188 -16.95 3.04 16.52
N PHE A 189 -17.95 2.64 17.30
CA PHE A 189 -18.72 1.44 17.03
C PHE A 189 -19.95 1.75 16.17
N GLN A 190 -20.31 0.83 15.29
CA GLN A 190 -21.62 0.88 14.65
C GLN A 190 -22.73 0.64 15.68
N GLY A 191 -23.67 1.58 15.82
CA GLY A 191 -24.85 1.44 16.68
C GLY A 191 -25.29 2.74 17.34
N ASN A 192 -26.29 2.65 18.21
CA ASN A 192 -26.87 3.81 18.91
C ASN A 192 -26.37 3.94 20.36
N MET A 193 -25.94 2.82 20.96
CA MET A 193 -25.53 2.73 22.35
C MET A 193 -24.43 1.67 22.48
N HIS A 194 -23.47 1.92 23.35
CA HIS A 194 -22.44 0.95 23.71
C HIS A 194 -22.70 0.35 25.10
N GLN A 195 -22.31 -0.91 25.32
CA GLN A 195 -22.52 -1.55 26.63
C GLN A 195 -21.33 -1.28 27.55
N ALA A 196 -21.59 -0.78 28.76
CA ALA A 196 -20.55 -0.49 29.75
C ALA A 196 -19.73 -1.74 30.16
N SER A 197 -20.28 -2.95 29.95
CA SER A 197 -19.59 -4.22 30.18
C SER A 197 -18.35 -4.41 29.30
N TRP A 198 -18.32 -3.82 28.09
CA TRP A 198 -17.20 -3.96 27.14
C TRP A 198 -15.89 -3.39 27.70
N TYR A 199 -15.96 -2.39 28.57
CA TYR A 199 -14.80 -1.68 29.10
C TYR A 199 -14.12 -2.40 30.27
N LYS A 200 -14.75 -3.45 30.80
CA LYS A 200 -14.15 -4.31 31.83
C LYS A 200 -12.98 -5.15 31.30
N ALA A 201 -12.83 -5.24 29.97
CA ALA A 201 -11.82 -6.06 29.30
C ALA A 201 -10.44 -5.39 29.14
N GLY A 202 -10.23 -4.19 29.70
CA GLY A 202 -8.92 -3.53 29.73
C GLY A 202 -8.69 -2.44 28.67
N VAL A 203 -9.74 -1.75 28.23
CA VAL A 203 -9.59 -0.57 27.38
C VAL A 203 -8.93 0.56 28.18
N PRO A 204 -7.91 1.25 27.65
CA PRO A 204 -7.30 2.39 28.33
C PRO A 204 -8.33 3.48 28.66
N LYS A 205 -8.20 4.10 29.83
CA LYS A 205 -9.21 5.04 30.36
C LYS A 205 -9.24 6.39 29.65
N ASP A 206 -8.16 6.72 28.96
CA ASP A 206 -7.93 7.94 28.21
C ASP A 206 -8.43 7.87 26.77
N TRP A 207 -8.79 6.67 26.29
CA TRP A 207 -9.40 6.48 24.98
C TRP A 207 -10.83 6.99 24.95
N GLN A 208 -11.23 7.54 23.81
CA GLN A 208 -12.60 7.97 23.57
C GLN A 208 -13.38 6.85 22.89
N ILE A 209 -14.64 6.68 23.29
CA ILE A 209 -15.52 5.69 22.70
C ILE A 209 -16.79 6.40 22.26
N ALA A 210 -17.10 6.26 20.99
CA ALA A 210 -18.27 6.84 20.37
C ALA A 210 -19.02 5.77 19.59
N VAL A 211 -20.22 6.13 19.17
CA VAL A 211 -21.11 5.29 18.38
C VAL A 211 -21.64 6.10 17.20
N SER A 212 -21.82 5.45 16.06
CA SER A 212 -22.50 6.04 14.91
C SER A 212 -23.36 5.01 14.20
N ASP A 213 -24.48 5.42 13.60
CA ASP A 213 -25.43 4.52 12.93
C ASP A 213 -24.77 3.63 11.87
N LYS A 214 -23.73 4.17 11.21
CA LYS A 214 -23.01 3.48 10.12
C LYS A 214 -21.64 2.93 10.53
N GLY A 215 -21.15 3.23 11.73
CA GLY A 215 -19.82 2.83 12.20
C GLY A 215 -18.65 3.59 11.56
N TRP A 216 -18.92 4.65 10.80
CA TRP A 216 -17.91 5.53 10.19
C TRP A 216 -17.81 6.84 10.95
N ASN A 217 -16.69 7.54 10.75
CA ASN A 217 -16.56 8.91 11.21
C ASN A 217 -17.56 9.82 10.50
N SER A 218 -18.04 10.83 11.23
CA SER A 218 -18.86 11.93 10.74
C SER A 218 -18.21 13.25 11.13
N ASP A 219 -18.62 14.33 10.51
CA ASP A 219 -18.07 15.67 10.76
C ASP A 219 -18.16 16.03 12.27
N ASP A 220 -19.27 15.65 12.90
CA ASP A 220 -19.50 15.83 14.34
C ASP A 220 -18.52 15.00 15.20
N LEU A 221 -18.22 13.77 14.78
CA LEU A 221 -17.29 12.88 15.47
C LEU A 221 -15.84 13.33 15.28
N GLY A 222 -15.49 13.85 14.10
CA GLY A 222 -14.20 14.49 13.84
C GLY A 222 -14.00 15.74 14.70
N LEU A 223 -15.01 16.61 14.81
CA LEU A 223 -14.96 17.77 15.70
C LEU A 223 -14.92 17.37 17.18
N HIS A 224 -15.67 16.32 17.56
CA HIS A 224 -15.61 15.76 18.90
C HIS A 224 -14.21 15.24 19.21
N TRP A 225 -13.58 14.49 18.31
CA TRP A 225 -12.21 14.04 18.43
C TRP A 225 -11.24 15.21 18.61
N LEU A 226 -11.39 16.28 17.81
CA LEU A 226 -10.54 17.46 17.90
C LEU A 226 -10.60 18.11 19.30
N LYS A 227 -11.82 18.19 19.87
CA LYS A 227 -12.07 18.81 21.19
C LYS A 227 -11.75 17.91 22.37
N ALA A 228 -11.98 16.60 22.25
CA ALA A 228 -11.85 15.64 23.35
C ALA A 228 -10.47 14.99 23.40
N VAL A 229 -9.81 14.84 22.25
CA VAL A 229 -8.52 14.17 22.09
C VAL A 229 -7.45 15.14 21.62
N PHE A 230 -7.59 15.73 20.44
CA PHE A 230 -6.47 16.47 19.85
C PHE A 230 -6.02 17.65 20.72
N ASP A 231 -6.92 18.61 20.99
CA ASP A 231 -6.54 19.82 21.70
C ASP A 231 -6.09 19.56 23.15
N PRO A 232 -6.82 18.78 23.99
CA PRO A 232 -6.41 18.55 25.37
C PRO A 232 -5.06 17.85 25.51
N TYR A 233 -4.75 16.91 24.62
CA TYR A 233 -3.54 16.10 24.71
C TYR A 233 -2.32 16.76 24.05
N THR A 234 -2.52 17.59 23.02
CA THR A 234 -1.40 18.28 22.34
C THR A 234 -1.13 19.68 22.88
N ARG A 235 -2.13 20.39 23.43
CA ARG A 235 -1.97 21.81 23.83
C ARG A 235 -0.84 22.02 24.83
N ARG A 236 -0.75 21.14 25.83
CA ARG A 236 0.30 21.20 26.89
C ARG A 236 1.68 20.74 26.42
N ARG A 237 1.75 20.11 25.24
CA ARG A 237 2.99 19.57 24.67
C ARG A 237 3.52 20.41 23.52
N THR A 238 2.75 21.39 23.06
CA THR A 238 3.18 22.31 22.00
C THR A 238 4.51 22.96 22.39
N VAL A 239 5.53 22.78 21.56
CA VAL A 239 6.86 23.38 21.78
C VAL A 239 6.87 24.81 21.23
N GLY A 240 6.32 25.00 20.04
CA GLY A 240 6.15 26.29 19.38
C GLY A 240 4.85 27.00 19.79
N THR A 241 4.32 27.80 18.88
CA THR A 241 3.06 28.56 19.10
C THR A 241 1.87 27.97 18.35
N ARG A 242 2.12 27.09 17.39
CA ARG A 242 1.13 26.53 16.47
C ARG A 242 1.39 25.04 16.26
N ARG A 243 0.31 24.30 16.03
CA ARG A 243 0.32 22.87 15.69
C ARG A 243 -0.18 22.70 14.26
N LEU A 244 0.41 21.77 13.52
CA LEU A 244 -0.08 21.37 12.20
C LEU A 244 -0.74 20.00 12.33
N LEU A 245 -2.02 19.92 11.96
CA LEU A 245 -2.72 18.65 11.82
C LEU A 245 -2.85 18.31 10.34
N ILE A 246 -2.31 17.17 9.94
CA ILE A 246 -2.41 16.64 8.57
C ILE A 246 -3.58 15.67 8.54
N LEU A 247 -4.55 15.96 7.68
CA LEU A 247 -5.77 15.15 7.48
C LEU A 247 -5.74 14.58 6.06
N ASP A 248 -6.36 13.42 5.86
CA ASP A 248 -6.67 12.98 4.50
C ASP A 248 -7.89 13.75 3.96
N GLY A 249 -8.00 13.85 2.63
CA GLY A 249 -9.06 14.62 1.98
C GLY A 249 -10.43 13.94 2.01
N HIS A 250 -10.70 13.06 2.97
CA HIS A 250 -12.01 12.43 3.10
C HIS A 250 -13.06 13.50 3.43
N GLY A 251 -14.22 13.44 2.75
CA GLY A 251 -15.21 14.52 2.75
C GLY A 251 -15.74 14.93 4.13
N SER A 252 -15.48 14.13 5.17
CA SER A 252 -15.83 14.40 6.56
C SER A 252 -14.96 15.43 7.28
N HIS A 253 -13.87 15.89 6.64
CA HIS A 253 -12.89 16.82 7.23
C HIS A 253 -12.93 18.23 6.63
N VAL A 254 -13.95 18.53 5.81
CA VAL A 254 -14.08 19.80 5.09
C VAL A 254 -15.38 20.49 5.48
N THR A 255 -15.55 20.80 6.77
CA THR A 255 -16.70 21.56 7.27
C THR A 255 -16.27 22.90 7.90
N PRO A 256 -17.07 23.98 7.74
CA PRO A 256 -16.78 25.27 8.36
C PRO A 256 -16.62 25.23 9.88
N GLU A 257 -17.24 24.25 10.54
CA GLU A 257 -17.15 24.03 11.98
C GLU A 257 -15.81 23.44 12.41
N PHE A 258 -15.15 22.67 11.55
CA PHE A 258 -13.80 22.14 11.77
C PHE A 258 -12.73 23.22 11.58
N ASP A 259 -13.00 24.21 10.70
CA ASP A 259 -12.09 25.32 10.36
C ASP A 259 -12.12 26.50 11.36
N LYS A 260 -12.98 26.47 12.39
CA LYS A 260 -13.11 27.52 13.42
C LYS A 260 -12.19 27.29 14.62
#